data_AF-A0A1Q6MBV7-F1
#
_entry.id   AF-A0A1Q6MBV7-F1
#
_cell.length_a   1.000
_cell.length_b   1.000
_cell.length_c   1.000
_cell.angle_alpha   90.00
_cell.angle_beta   90.00
_cell.angle_gamma   90.00
#
_symmetry.space_group_name_H-M   'P 1'
#
loop_
_entity.id
_entity.type
_entity.pdbx_description
1 polymer ?
#
loop_
_entity_poly.entity_id
_entity_poly.type
_entity_poly.pdbx_seq_one_letter_code
_entity_poly.pdbx_strand_id
1 'polypeptide(L)'
;MEMLKEKIEQLEQKQELWYTEPYDSLLKGENIKEFCQVLDEVKDCIVKNGEVETFNVLKEYVKDNDELLDDIRMVVNTNLKPYYACEVLRSRIKNASITTMQIRYLFKDIFDKYIIRYDEAYEEVCDEVDITVDQFYNMADSFKEMLFKGIMGHFSKNSMQNLFQELTGMDEIYAEIFAELYDVNYKELQAIYIIDNINY
;
A
#
# COMPACT_ATOMS: atom_id res chain seq x y z
N MET A 1 14.32 13.36 8.68
CA MET A 1 15.74 12.97 8.45
C MET A 1 16.49 12.89 9.78
N GLU A 2 16.54 13.93 10.60
CA GLU A 2 17.19 13.88 11.93
C GLU A 2 16.50 12.88 12.88
N MET A 3 15.16 12.83 12.91
CA MET A 3 14.41 11.78 13.63
C MET A 3 14.66 10.36 13.08
N LEU A 4 14.77 10.20 11.75
CA LEU A 4 15.03 8.90 11.13
C LEU A 4 16.40 8.37 11.55
N LYS A 5 17.40 9.25 11.57
CA LYS A 5 18.75 8.96 12.06
C LYS A 5 18.73 8.54 13.53
N GLU A 6 18.08 9.31 14.41
CA GLU A 6 17.97 8.97 15.84
C GLU A 6 17.30 7.59 16.06
N LYS A 7 16.24 7.28 15.31
CA LYS A 7 15.55 5.99 15.43
C LYS A 7 16.40 4.82 14.90
N ILE A 8 17.13 5.01 13.80
CA ILE A 8 18.05 3.99 13.28
C ILE A 8 19.21 3.77 14.25
N GLU A 9 19.76 4.83 14.85
CA GLU A 9 20.80 4.71 15.88
C GLU A 9 20.28 3.98 17.13
N GLN A 10 19.01 4.17 17.51
CA GLN A 10 18.36 3.41 18.59
C GLN A 10 18.17 1.93 18.23
N LEU A 11 17.86 1.61 16.97
CA LEU A 11 17.80 0.24 16.47
C LEU A 11 19.20 -0.42 16.45
N GLU A 12 20.23 0.29 15.99
CA GLU A 12 21.63 -0.18 16.00
C GLU A 12 22.15 -0.43 17.43
N GLN A 13 21.72 0.33 18.43
CA GLN A 13 22.15 0.10 19.82
C GLN A 13 21.56 -1.18 20.43
N LYS A 14 20.47 -1.72 19.87
CA LYS A 14 19.82 -2.96 20.33
C LYS A 14 20.24 -4.19 19.50
N GLN A 15 21.20 -4.01 18.60
CA GLN A 15 21.64 -4.96 17.57
C GLN A 15 22.30 -6.23 18.13
N GLU A 16 22.77 -6.24 19.38
CA GLU A 16 23.28 -7.47 20.05
C GLU A 16 22.23 -8.59 20.14
N LEU A 17 20.93 -8.25 20.14
CA LEU A 17 19.83 -9.23 20.17
C LEU A 17 19.45 -9.75 18.78
N TRP A 18 19.80 -9.02 17.72
CA TRP A 18 19.32 -9.27 16.35
C TRP A 18 20.15 -10.34 15.63
N TYR A 19 21.45 -10.42 15.92
CA TYR A 19 22.32 -11.47 15.38
C TYR A 19 22.06 -12.85 15.98
N THR A 20 21.30 -12.94 17.07
CA THR A 20 21.07 -14.19 17.82
C THR A 20 19.69 -14.80 17.63
N GLU A 21 18.72 -14.07 17.07
CA GLU A 21 17.35 -14.56 16.90
C GLU A 21 16.89 -14.45 15.43
N PRO A 22 16.17 -15.46 14.88
CA PRO A 22 15.57 -15.39 13.56
C PRO A 22 14.68 -14.14 13.37
N TYR A 23 14.61 -13.60 12.15
CA TYR A 23 13.76 -12.45 11.79
C TYR A 23 12.28 -12.60 12.24
N ASP A 24 11.74 -13.82 12.17
CA ASP A 24 10.38 -14.16 12.62
C ASP A 24 10.17 -13.99 14.15
N SER A 25 11.24 -14.00 14.94
CA SER A 25 11.22 -13.76 16.40
C SER A 25 11.19 -12.27 16.73
N LEU A 26 11.85 -11.43 15.92
CA LEU A 26 11.81 -9.97 16.05
C LEU A 26 10.42 -9.40 15.73
N LEU A 27 9.64 -10.11 14.92
CA LEU A 27 8.21 -9.87 14.67
C LEU A 27 7.29 -10.28 15.85
N LYS A 28 7.84 -10.63 17.02
CA LYS A 28 7.09 -10.91 18.26
C LYS A 28 7.73 -10.19 19.46
N GLY A 29 7.24 -9.00 19.82
CA GLY A 29 7.66 -8.29 21.04
C GLY A 29 7.68 -6.76 20.91
N GLU A 30 8.24 -6.08 21.92
CA GLU A 30 8.30 -4.60 22.00
C GLU A 30 9.15 -3.96 20.88
N ASN A 31 10.08 -4.70 20.26
CA ASN A 31 10.92 -4.24 19.15
C ASN A 31 10.14 -3.97 17.84
N ILE A 32 8.96 -4.59 17.66
CA ILE A 32 8.10 -4.36 16.49
C ILE A 32 7.68 -2.90 16.38
N LYS A 33 7.36 -2.27 17.52
CA LYS A 33 6.81 -0.91 17.53
C LYS A 33 7.82 0.10 16.99
N GLU A 34 9.08 -0.03 17.39
CA GLU A 34 10.17 0.83 16.93
C GLU A 34 10.50 0.58 15.45
N PHE A 35 10.49 -0.69 15.03
CA PHE A 35 10.69 -1.03 13.61
C PHE A 35 9.56 -0.48 12.73
N CYS A 36 8.29 -0.66 13.12
CA CYS A 36 7.14 -0.07 12.43
C CYS A 36 7.26 1.45 12.33
N GLN A 37 7.69 2.12 13.40
CA GLN A 37 7.92 3.57 13.38
C GLN A 37 9.04 4.00 12.43
N VAL A 38 10.05 3.17 12.21
CA VAL A 38 11.08 3.42 11.18
C VAL A 38 10.49 3.21 9.80
N LEU A 39 9.72 2.15 9.57
CA LEU A 39 9.04 1.93 8.29
C LEU A 39 8.10 3.10 7.93
N ASP A 40 7.35 3.62 8.90
CA ASP A 40 6.47 4.79 8.71
C ASP A 40 7.25 6.04 8.32
N GLU A 41 8.36 6.33 9.02
CA GLU A 41 9.21 7.49 8.73
C GLU A 41 9.91 7.35 7.36
N VAL A 42 10.33 6.13 6.99
CA VAL A 42 10.91 5.86 5.67
C VAL A 42 9.86 6.06 4.58
N LYS A 43 8.63 5.54 4.77
CA LYS A 43 7.51 5.77 3.85
C LYS A 43 7.25 7.26 3.66
N ASP A 44 7.20 8.02 4.75
CA ASP A 44 7.03 9.48 4.72
C ASP A 44 8.16 10.20 3.96
N CYS A 45 9.41 9.76 4.16
CA CYS A 45 10.56 10.31 3.45
C CYS A 45 10.49 10.00 1.95
N ILE A 46 10.09 8.79 1.55
CA ILE A 46 9.94 8.43 0.13
C ILE A 46 8.86 9.26 -0.54
N VAL A 47 7.72 9.45 0.13
CA VAL A 47 6.62 10.29 -0.38
C VAL A 47 7.07 11.75 -0.58
N LYS A 48 7.94 12.27 0.29
CA LYS A 48 8.41 13.67 0.25
C LYS A 48 9.59 13.91 -0.70
N ASN A 49 10.57 13.00 -0.69
CA ASN A 49 11.90 13.20 -1.27
C ASN A 49 12.22 12.23 -2.42
N GLY A 50 11.39 11.20 -2.63
CA GLY A 50 11.62 10.13 -3.59
C GLY A 50 12.41 8.95 -3.02
N GLU A 51 12.25 7.80 -3.66
CA GLU A 51 12.83 6.52 -3.23
C GLU A 51 14.36 6.56 -3.22
N VAL A 52 14.95 6.98 -4.34
CA VAL A 52 16.41 7.00 -4.53
C VAL A 52 17.10 7.85 -3.46
N GLU A 53 16.61 9.07 -3.24
CA GLU A 53 17.20 9.98 -2.25
C GLU A 53 17.05 9.43 -0.83
N THR A 54 15.87 8.88 -0.50
CA THR A 54 15.61 8.31 0.82
C THR A 54 16.54 7.13 1.11
N PHE A 55 16.73 6.22 0.16
CA PHE A 55 17.62 5.06 0.35
C PHE A 55 19.10 5.42 0.34
N ASN A 56 19.52 6.47 -0.39
CA ASN A 56 20.89 6.97 -0.30
C ASN A 56 21.21 7.46 1.12
N VAL A 57 20.30 8.23 1.72
CA VAL A 57 20.45 8.72 3.09
C VAL A 57 20.37 7.58 4.11
N LEU A 58 19.43 6.64 3.93
CA LEU A 58 19.34 5.46 4.79
C LEU A 58 20.65 4.67 4.81
N LYS A 59 21.29 4.49 3.65
CA LYS A 59 22.57 3.79 3.54
C LYS A 59 23.66 4.45 4.38
N GLU A 60 23.68 5.78 4.47
CA GLU A 60 24.61 6.49 5.35
C GLU A 60 24.35 6.22 6.84
N TYR A 61 23.09 5.91 7.21
CA TYR A 61 22.69 5.66 8.59
C TYR A 61 22.85 4.21 9.03
N VAL A 62 22.55 3.23 8.17
CA VAL A 62 22.72 1.80 8.46
C VAL A 62 24.16 1.28 8.24
N LYS A 63 25.07 2.15 7.78
CA LYS A 63 26.50 1.90 7.56
C LYS A 63 26.76 0.64 6.71
N ASP A 64 27.14 -0.46 7.37
CA ASP A 64 27.57 -1.74 6.78
C ASP A 64 26.52 -2.86 6.93
N ASN A 65 25.32 -2.54 7.44
CA ASN A 65 24.25 -3.52 7.60
C ASN A 65 23.36 -3.59 6.35
N ASP A 66 23.93 -4.14 5.27
CA ASP A 66 23.24 -4.28 3.98
C ASP A 66 21.96 -5.15 4.09
N GLU A 67 21.94 -6.15 4.97
CA GLU A 67 20.75 -7.00 5.21
C GLU A 67 19.57 -6.18 5.77
N LEU A 68 19.81 -5.31 6.76
CA LEU A 68 18.77 -4.44 7.30
C LEU A 68 18.26 -3.43 6.25
N LEU A 69 19.15 -2.93 5.39
CA LEU A 69 18.75 -2.04 4.31
C LEU A 69 17.84 -2.74 3.30
N ASP A 70 18.18 -3.97 2.95
CA ASP A 70 17.40 -4.80 2.03
C ASP A 70 16.04 -5.19 2.64
N ASP A 71 15.98 -5.52 3.93
CA ASP A 71 14.74 -5.79 4.66
C ASP A 71 13.83 -4.56 4.70
N ILE A 72 14.37 -3.38 5.06
CA ILE A 72 13.61 -2.12 5.05
C ILE A 72 13.11 -1.86 3.64
N ARG A 73 13.95 -2.02 2.61
CA ARG A 73 13.55 -1.82 1.22
C ARG A 73 12.43 -2.75 0.81
N MET A 74 12.52 -4.03 1.11
CA MET A 74 11.51 -5.02 0.78
C MET A 74 10.16 -4.67 1.42
N VAL A 75 10.15 -4.39 2.72
CA VAL A 75 8.91 -4.11 3.47
C VAL A 75 8.29 -2.79 3.03
N VAL A 76 9.11 -1.74 2.87
CA VAL A 76 8.63 -0.43 2.44
C VAL A 76 8.10 -0.47 1.02
N ASN A 77 8.78 -1.13 0.08
CA ASN A 77 8.32 -1.23 -1.31
C ASN A 77 7.02 -2.03 -1.41
N THR A 78 6.86 -3.07 -0.57
CA THR A 78 5.59 -3.79 -0.47
C THR A 78 4.46 -2.89 0.06
N ASN A 79 4.73 -2.09 1.09
CA ASN A 79 3.74 -1.17 1.66
C ASN A 79 3.45 0.07 0.80
N LEU A 80 4.38 0.45 -0.08
CA LEU A 80 4.23 1.55 -1.03
C LEU A 80 3.60 1.14 -2.37
N LYS A 81 3.39 -0.16 -2.63
CA LYS A 81 2.68 -0.61 -3.84
C LYS A 81 1.38 0.17 -4.09
N PRO A 82 0.46 0.32 -3.11
CA PRO A 82 -0.77 1.11 -3.31
C PRO A 82 -0.50 2.59 -3.59
N TYR A 83 0.56 3.16 -2.99
CA TYR A 83 0.98 4.53 -3.26
C TYR A 83 1.42 4.67 -4.72
N TYR A 84 2.31 3.83 -5.21
CA TYR A 84 2.77 3.90 -6.60
C TYR A 84 1.68 3.55 -7.61
N ALA A 85 0.83 2.58 -7.30
CA ALA A 85 -0.28 2.20 -8.18
C ALA A 85 -1.23 3.39 -8.45
N CYS A 86 -1.48 4.24 -7.44
CA CYS A 86 -2.31 5.42 -7.59
C CYS A 86 -1.56 6.68 -8.11
N GLU A 87 -0.26 6.59 -8.43
CA GLU A 87 0.52 7.76 -8.87
C GLU A 87 -0.03 8.40 -10.13
N VAL A 88 -0.43 7.58 -11.12
CA VAL A 88 -1.03 8.06 -12.37
C VAL A 88 -2.32 8.83 -12.09
N LEU A 89 -3.16 8.34 -11.18
CA LEU A 89 -4.40 9.01 -10.80
C LEU A 89 -4.12 10.34 -10.08
N ARG A 90 -3.21 10.35 -9.10
CA ARG A 90 -2.83 11.59 -8.40
C ARG A 90 -2.29 12.64 -9.37
N SER A 91 -1.46 12.23 -10.33
CA SER A 91 -0.93 13.14 -11.36
C SER A 91 -2.05 13.72 -12.24
N ARG A 92 -2.98 12.88 -12.70
CA ARG A 92 -4.12 13.31 -13.52
C ARG A 92 -5.08 14.23 -12.75
N ILE A 93 -5.35 13.93 -11.48
CA ILE A 93 -6.16 14.78 -10.59
C ILE A 93 -5.51 16.16 -10.47
N LYS A 94 -4.21 16.20 -10.17
CA LYS A 94 -3.44 17.45 -10.03
C LYS A 94 -3.47 18.29 -11.30
N ASN A 95 -3.45 17.65 -12.47
CA ASN A 95 -3.50 18.31 -13.77
C ASN A 95 -4.94 18.57 -14.28
N ALA A 96 -5.97 18.29 -13.46
CA ALA A 96 -7.37 18.39 -13.83
C ALA A 96 -7.74 17.64 -15.12
N SER A 97 -7.03 16.54 -15.42
CA SER A 97 -7.18 15.74 -16.64
C SER A 97 -8.02 14.48 -16.44
N ILE A 98 -8.57 14.28 -15.24
CA ILE A 98 -9.52 13.22 -14.91
C ILE A 98 -10.58 13.78 -13.95
N THR A 99 -11.83 13.35 -14.14
CA THR A 99 -12.94 13.76 -13.28
C THR A 99 -13.16 12.77 -12.15
N THR A 100 -13.79 13.23 -11.05
CA THR A 100 -14.23 12.34 -9.96
C THR A 100 -15.16 11.23 -10.44
N MET A 101 -15.99 11.52 -11.45
CA MET A 101 -16.89 10.52 -12.04
C MET A 101 -16.11 9.41 -12.76
N GLN A 102 -15.10 9.78 -13.54
CA GLN A 102 -14.21 8.81 -14.21
C GLN A 102 -13.47 7.93 -13.20
N ILE A 103 -12.99 8.52 -12.09
CA ILE A 103 -12.35 7.73 -11.01
C ILE A 103 -13.36 6.77 -10.36
N ARG A 104 -14.60 7.22 -10.13
CA ARG A 104 -15.67 6.35 -9.61
C ARG A 104 -15.93 5.17 -10.54
N TYR A 105 -16.00 5.40 -11.85
CA TYR A 105 -16.18 4.32 -12.82
C TYR A 105 -14.99 3.35 -12.84
N LEU A 106 -13.75 3.87 -12.88
CA LEU A 106 -12.55 3.04 -12.81
C LEU A 106 -12.54 2.15 -11.57
N PHE A 107 -12.82 2.73 -10.38
CA PHE A 107 -12.85 1.94 -9.14
C PHE A 107 -13.96 0.89 -9.18
N LYS A 108 -15.15 1.26 -9.66
CA LYS A 108 -16.26 0.31 -9.81
C LYS A 108 -15.89 -0.83 -10.75
N ASP A 109 -15.24 -0.54 -11.88
CA ASP A 109 -14.84 -1.57 -12.84
C ASP A 109 -13.73 -2.46 -12.28
N ILE A 110 -12.76 -1.93 -11.54
CA ILE A 110 -11.79 -2.75 -10.80
C ILE A 110 -12.54 -3.73 -9.88
N PHE A 111 -13.51 -3.25 -9.10
CA PHE A 111 -14.28 -4.11 -8.19
C PHE A 111 -15.07 -5.16 -8.94
N ASP A 112 -15.91 -4.74 -9.88
CA ASP A 112 -16.87 -5.62 -10.53
C ASP A 112 -16.17 -6.61 -11.46
N LYS A 113 -15.26 -6.13 -12.31
CA LYS A 113 -14.67 -6.92 -13.39
C LYS A 113 -13.43 -7.70 -12.96
N TYR A 114 -12.57 -7.12 -12.13
CA TYR A 114 -11.32 -7.77 -11.73
C TYR A 114 -11.46 -8.56 -10.42
N ILE A 115 -12.01 -7.92 -9.39
CA ILE A 115 -11.99 -8.49 -8.03
C ILE A 115 -13.12 -9.48 -7.84
N ILE A 116 -14.36 -9.08 -8.17
CA ILE A 116 -15.55 -9.93 -8.04
C ILE A 116 -15.73 -10.83 -9.27
N ARG A 117 -15.15 -10.45 -10.42
CA ARG A 117 -15.11 -11.22 -11.69
C ARG A 117 -16.48 -11.38 -12.36
N TYR A 118 -17.26 -10.30 -12.44
CA TYR A 118 -18.56 -10.29 -13.11
C TYR A 118 -18.47 -10.31 -14.64
N ASP A 119 -17.41 -9.76 -15.24
CA ASP A 119 -17.18 -9.76 -16.70
C ASP A 119 -15.70 -9.56 -17.03
N GLU A 120 -15.12 -10.38 -17.91
CA GLU A 120 -13.67 -10.41 -18.23
C GLU A 120 -13.26 -9.40 -19.33
N ALA A 121 -14.19 -8.61 -19.88
CA ALA A 121 -13.92 -7.60 -20.90
C ALA A 121 -13.47 -6.26 -20.27
N TYR A 122 -12.16 -6.03 -20.22
CA TYR A 122 -11.50 -5.01 -19.40
C TYR A 122 -10.91 -3.82 -20.18
N GLU A 123 -10.76 -3.93 -21.51
CA GLU A 123 -9.98 -2.97 -22.31
C GLU A 123 -10.62 -1.58 -22.42
N GLU A 124 -11.97 -1.47 -22.42
CA GLU A 124 -12.67 -0.20 -22.67
C GLU A 124 -12.44 0.88 -21.60
N VAL A 125 -12.21 0.49 -20.34
CA VAL A 125 -12.07 1.43 -19.22
C VAL A 125 -10.71 2.11 -19.23
N CYS A 126 -9.67 1.41 -19.70
CA CYS A 126 -8.31 1.94 -19.77
C CYS A 126 -8.24 3.17 -20.69
N ASP A 127 -8.94 3.12 -21.82
CA ASP A 127 -9.00 4.21 -22.80
C ASP A 127 -9.74 5.44 -22.27
N GLU A 128 -10.82 5.25 -21.50
CA GLU A 128 -11.64 6.35 -20.96
C GLU A 128 -10.95 7.17 -19.87
N VAL A 129 -10.03 6.56 -19.13
CA VAL A 129 -9.20 7.22 -18.11
C VAL A 129 -7.76 7.45 -18.54
N ASP A 130 -7.41 7.03 -19.76
CA ASP A 130 -6.09 7.17 -20.38
C ASP A 130 -5.00 6.58 -19.47
N ILE A 131 -5.21 5.36 -18.99
CA ILE A 131 -4.20 4.56 -18.27
C ILE A 131 -3.80 3.36 -19.11
N THR A 132 -2.58 2.86 -18.92
CA THR A 132 -2.18 1.61 -19.56
C THR A 132 -2.83 0.41 -18.86
N VAL A 133 -2.92 -0.70 -19.59
CA VAL A 133 -3.38 -1.98 -19.04
C VAL A 133 -2.54 -2.40 -17.82
N ASP A 134 -1.21 -2.23 -17.88
CA ASP A 134 -0.32 -2.51 -16.76
C ASP A 134 -0.62 -1.64 -15.54
N GLN A 135 -0.90 -0.35 -15.75
CA GLN A 135 -1.27 0.57 -14.66
C GLN A 135 -2.58 0.15 -14.01
N PHE A 136 -3.56 -0.28 -14.80
CA PHE A 136 -4.79 -0.83 -14.23
C PHE A 136 -4.48 -2.09 -13.41
N TYR A 137 -3.82 -3.12 -13.96
CA TYR A 137 -3.59 -4.36 -13.21
C TYR A 137 -2.82 -4.11 -11.90
N ASN A 138 -1.82 -3.22 -11.92
CA ASN A 138 -1.11 -2.81 -10.71
C ASN A 138 -2.03 -2.16 -9.65
N MET A 139 -2.97 -1.31 -10.08
CA MET A 139 -4.00 -0.75 -9.18
C MET A 139 -4.94 -1.85 -8.67
N ALA A 140 -5.40 -2.72 -9.55
CA ALA A 140 -6.37 -3.75 -9.21
C ALA A 140 -5.80 -4.77 -8.21
N ASP A 141 -4.55 -5.20 -8.38
CA ASP A 141 -3.84 -6.06 -7.43
C ASP A 141 -3.64 -5.37 -6.08
N SER A 142 -3.17 -4.12 -6.10
CA SER A 142 -3.00 -3.34 -4.87
C SER A 142 -4.33 -3.15 -4.13
N PHE A 143 -5.42 -2.93 -4.85
CA PHE A 143 -6.76 -2.76 -4.29
C PHE A 143 -7.27 -4.08 -3.71
N LYS A 144 -7.08 -5.20 -4.42
CA LYS A 144 -7.45 -6.53 -3.94
C LYS A 144 -6.75 -6.87 -2.63
N GLU A 145 -5.43 -6.64 -2.54
CA GLU A 145 -4.67 -6.86 -1.31
C GLU A 145 -5.22 -6.00 -0.14
N MET A 146 -5.51 -4.71 -0.37
CA MET A 146 -6.09 -3.82 0.64
C MET A 146 -7.49 -4.28 1.09
N LEU A 147 -8.35 -4.68 0.16
CA LEU A 147 -9.70 -5.15 0.46
C LEU A 147 -9.65 -6.42 1.29
N PHE A 148 -8.75 -7.36 0.97
CA PHE A 148 -8.56 -8.60 1.74
C PHE A 148 -8.05 -8.33 3.16
N LYS A 149 -7.16 -7.34 3.36
CA LYS A 149 -6.81 -6.86 4.70
C LYS A 149 -8.04 -6.33 5.45
N GLY A 150 -8.92 -5.60 4.75
CA GLY A 150 -10.20 -5.14 5.28
C GLY A 150 -11.13 -6.26 5.73
N ILE A 151 -11.33 -7.27 4.88
CA ILE A 151 -12.17 -8.43 5.18
C ILE A 151 -11.64 -9.18 6.39
N MET A 152 -10.34 -9.46 6.44
CA MET A 152 -9.69 -10.16 7.56
C MET A 152 -9.73 -9.35 8.87
N GLY A 153 -9.62 -8.04 8.77
CA GLY A 153 -9.71 -7.13 9.91
C GLY A 153 -11.13 -6.75 10.32
N HIS A 154 -12.15 -7.21 9.59
CA HIS A 154 -13.54 -6.78 9.73
C HIS A 154 -13.69 -5.24 9.73
N PHE A 155 -13.00 -4.59 8.80
CA PHE A 155 -12.97 -3.12 8.73
C PHE A 155 -14.35 -2.57 8.41
N SER A 156 -14.74 -1.51 9.13
CA SER A 156 -15.88 -0.67 8.78
C SER A 156 -15.60 0.16 7.52
N LYS A 157 -16.62 0.76 6.90
CA LYS A 157 -16.47 1.77 5.84
C LYS A 157 -15.42 2.83 6.21
N ASN A 158 -15.54 3.42 7.40
CA ASN A 158 -14.62 4.46 7.86
C ASN A 158 -13.18 3.96 8.02
N SER A 159 -13.01 2.74 8.54
CA SER A 159 -11.68 2.11 8.66
C SER A 159 -11.05 1.88 7.29
N MET A 160 -11.84 1.45 6.31
CA MET A 160 -11.37 1.24 4.93
C MET A 160 -11.03 2.56 4.24
N GLN A 161 -11.84 3.61 4.44
CA GLN A 161 -11.55 4.96 3.94
C GLN A 161 -10.20 5.46 4.47
N ASN A 162 -9.99 5.37 5.79
CA ASN A 162 -8.73 5.79 6.41
C ASN A 162 -7.54 4.98 5.87
N LEU A 163 -7.68 3.66 5.76
CA LEU A 163 -6.63 2.79 5.22
C LEU A 163 -6.28 3.18 3.78
N PHE A 164 -7.29 3.36 2.92
CA PHE A 164 -7.08 3.72 1.53
C PHE A 164 -6.36 5.06 1.40
N GLN A 165 -6.81 6.07 2.16
CA GLN A 165 -6.19 7.40 2.18
C GLN A 165 -4.74 7.32 2.64
N GLU A 166 -4.46 6.58 3.71
CA GLU A 166 -3.11 6.42 4.28
C GLU A 166 -2.15 5.69 3.33
N LEU A 167 -2.62 4.66 2.64
CA LEU A 167 -1.78 3.85 1.75
C LEU A 167 -1.59 4.46 0.37
N THR A 168 -2.57 5.21 -0.13
CA THR A 168 -2.54 5.75 -1.51
C THR A 168 -2.22 7.23 -1.57
N GLY A 169 -2.36 7.98 -0.48
CA GLY A 169 -2.21 9.44 -0.47
C GLY A 169 -3.24 10.17 -1.34
N MET A 170 -4.35 9.52 -1.70
CA MET A 170 -5.46 10.11 -2.44
C MET A 170 -6.33 10.95 -1.49
N ASP A 171 -6.96 12.01 -2.00
CA ASP A 171 -7.84 12.87 -1.21
C ASP A 171 -9.08 12.14 -0.68
N GLU A 172 -9.68 12.70 0.37
CA GLU A 172 -10.81 12.14 1.11
C GLU A 172 -11.97 11.72 0.20
N ILE A 173 -12.31 12.53 -0.81
CA ILE A 173 -13.40 12.23 -1.75
C ILE A 173 -13.19 10.91 -2.50
N TYR A 174 -11.95 10.58 -2.87
CA TYR A 174 -11.64 9.34 -3.59
C TYR A 174 -11.57 8.15 -2.63
N ALA A 175 -11.10 8.38 -1.41
CA ALA A 175 -11.11 7.38 -0.35
C ALA A 175 -12.55 7.01 0.06
N GLU A 176 -13.46 7.99 0.10
CA GLU A 176 -14.88 7.76 0.35
C GLU A 176 -15.51 6.90 -0.75
N ILE A 177 -15.23 7.20 -2.03
CA ILE A 177 -15.72 6.39 -3.17
C ILE A 177 -15.24 4.93 -3.04
N PHE A 178 -13.96 4.72 -2.73
CA PHE A 178 -13.41 3.38 -2.56
C PHE A 178 -14.08 2.64 -1.39
N ALA A 179 -14.25 3.32 -0.26
CA ALA A 179 -14.89 2.75 0.92
C ALA A 179 -16.38 2.44 0.73
N GLU A 180 -17.10 3.25 -0.05
CA GLU A 180 -18.48 2.95 -0.49
C GLU A 180 -18.55 1.65 -1.28
N LEU A 181 -17.65 1.47 -2.27
CA LEU A 181 -17.61 0.25 -3.07
C LEU A 181 -17.27 -0.98 -2.22
N TYR A 182 -16.37 -0.83 -1.25
CA TYR A 182 -16.08 -1.90 -0.28
C TYR A 182 -17.30 -2.26 0.57
N ASP A 183 -18.00 -1.28 1.12
CA ASP A 183 -19.15 -1.52 2.00
C ASP A 183 -20.32 -2.17 1.25
N VAL A 184 -20.62 -1.68 0.04
CA VAL A 184 -21.69 -2.21 -0.81
C VAL A 184 -21.42 -3.65 -1.24
N ASN A 185 -20.16 -4.00 -1.52
CA ASN A 185 -19.76 -5.32 -2.01
C ASN A 185 -19.16 -6.22 -0.92
N TYR A 186 -19.29 -5.87 0.37
CA TYR A 186 -18.55 -6.54 1.45
C TYR A 186 -18.78 -8.06 1.48
N LYS A 187 -20.03 -8.52 1.25
CA LYS A 187 -20.37 -9.94 1.30
C LYS A 187 -19.76 -10.72 0.15
N GLU A 188 -19.81 -10.15 -1.05
CA GLU A 188 -19.23 -10.70 -2.27
C GLU A 188 -17.71 -10.78 -2.13
N LEU A 189 -17.07 -9.70 -1.66
CA LEU A 189 -15.63 -9.66 -1.37
C LEU A 189 -15.23 -10.71 -0.33
N GLN A 190 -16.03 -10.91 0.71
CA GLN A 190 -15.79 -11.97 1.70
C GLN A 190 -15.87 -13.37 1.08
N ALA A 191 -16.84 -13.62 0.20
CA ALA A 191 -16.96 -14.89 -0.50
C ALA A 191 -15.77 -15.14 -1.44
N ILE A 192 -15.35 -14.13 -2.20
CA ILE A 192 -14.17 -14.21 -3.07
C ILE A 192 -12.90 -14.45 -2.25
N TYR A 193 -12.72 -13.75 -1.13
CA TYR A 193 -11.59 -13.98 -0.23
C TYR A 193 -11.53 -15.45 0.22
N ILE A 194 -12.67 -16.02 0.63
CA ILE A 194 -12.74 -17.43 1.03
C ILE A 194 -12.39 -18.35 -0.14
N ILE A 195 -12.98 -18.15 -1.32
CA ILE A 195 -12.74 -18.99 -2.51
C ILE A 195 -11.26 -18.96 -2.90
N ASP A 196 -10.65 -17.78 -2.97
CA ASP A 196 -9.25 -17.60 -3.37
C ASP A 196 -8.27 -18.18 -2.34
N ASN A 197 -8.69 -18.39 -1.08
CA ASN A 197 -7.85 -18.92 0.00
C ASN A 197 -8.23 -20.36 0.42
N ILE A 198 -9.18 -21.01 -0.28
CA ILE A 198 -9.40 -22.45 -0.14
C ILE A 198 -8.28 -23.14 -0.91
N ASN A 199 -7.29 -23.66 -0.17
CA ASN A 199 -6.30 -24.58 -0.71
C ASN A 199 -7.02 -25.88 -1.16
N TYR A 200 -6.87 -26.24 -2.43
CA TYR A 200 -7.13 -27.60 -2.91
C TYR A 200 -5.90 -28.48 -2.70
#